data_AF-A0A1R2AQ77-F1
#
_entry.id   AF-A0A1R2AQ77-F1
#
_cell.length_a   1.000
_cell.length_b   1.000
_cell.length_c   1.000
_cell.angle_alpha   90.00
_cell.angle_beta   90.00
_cell.angle_gamma   90.00
#
_symmetry.space_group_name_H-M   'P 1'
#
loop_
_entity.id
_entity.type
_entity.pdbx_description
1 polymer ?
#
loop_
_entity_poly.entity_id
_entity_poly.type
_entity_poly.pdbx_seq_one_letter_code
_entity_poly.pdbx_strand_id
1 'polypeptide(L)'
;MESNFECPICSEVFNKNLRVPLVLLCGHTVCKKCVNDLFSIKKTIICPLDRKTDSRQISQISFSYTILELIDKVTLMTSKIKILSLPPEQRILAMKSCIQEKIEKISEQTNKIQEKVKECITMKNTVLDKIDLAFRELYLKLNIRQRELKSEVEEQIESIQSKFISCEKILNSMKEATENELENINNIQTNINESIFCYNLPEVPEVNAKIKFTGNSESLVESIQDFGMIRNMITVVPFNCEHFTNITYWMVPPCCNKYYCCNKCHDKKESHTWIYANKMVCAYCEGEQDYRKLPNNCEFCGNYHKGVISRN
;
A
#
# COMPACT_ATOMS: atom_id res chain seq x y z
N MET A 1 17.42 51.75 37.67
CA MET A 1 17.98 50.70 36.79
C MET A 1 16.91 49.64 36.65
N GLU A 2 16.36 49.48 35.45
CA GLU A 2 15.32 48.47 35.17
C GLU A 2 15.90 47.07 35.37
N SER A 3 15.26 46.27 36.22
CA SER A 3 15.66 44.90 36.55
C SER A 3 15.27 43.95 35.40
N ASN A 4 16.20 43.71 34.47
CA ASN A 4 16.03 42.80 33.32
C ASN A 4 15.74 41.31 33.67
N PHE A 5 15.52 40.98 34.95
CA PHE A 5 15.29 39.64 35.47
C PHE A 5 13.94 39.46 36.15
N GLU A 6 13.08 40.47 36.13
CA GLU A 6 11.78 40.45 36.79
C GLU A 6 10.63 40.43 35.79
N CYS A 7 9.54 39.77 36.18
CA CYS A 7 8.33 39.73 35.37
C CYS A 7 7.63 41.09 35.40
N PRO A 8 7.25 41.68 34.25
CA PRO A 8 6.59 42.99 34.21
C PRO A 8 5.16 42.99 34.78
N ILE A 9 4.59 41.82 35.09
CA ILE A 9 3.24 41.69 35.63
C ILE A 9 3.26 41.55 37.15
N CYS A 10 4.08 40.64 37.66
CA CYS A 10 4.12 40.33 39.09
C CYS A 10 5.34 40.92 39.82
N SER A 11 6.28 41.53 39.09
CA SER A 11 7.54 42.09 39.61
C SER A 11 8.44 41.08 40.33
N GLU A 12 8.20 39.79 40.08
CA GLU A 12 8.97 38.70 40.69
C GLU A 12 10.08 38.23 39.76
N VAL A 13 11.21 37.83 40.35
CA VAL A 13 12.38 37.34 39.61
C VAL A 13 12.04 36.03 38.87
N PHE A 14 12.49 35.94 37.62
CA PHE A 14 12.36 34.73 36.81
C PHE A 14 13.13 33.54 37.40
N ASN A 15 12.65 32.32 37.15
CA ASN A 15 13.34 31.09 37.58
C ASN A 15 13.03 29.91 36.65
N LYS A 16 13.71 28.78 36.86
CA LYS A 16 13.59 27.57 36.02
C LYS A 16 12.29 26.76 36.20
N ASN A 17 11.49 27.08 37.22
CA ASN A 17 10.38 26.24 37.66
C ASN A 17 9.03 26.92 37.42
N LEU A 18 8.57 27.71 38.39
CA LEU A 18 7.24 28.32 38.37
C LEU A 18 7.19 29.61 37.54
N ARG A 19 8.29 30.38 37.54
CA ARG A 19 8.37 31.70 36.90
C ARG A 19 9.31 31.67 35.69
N VAL A 20 9.15 30.67 34.83
CA VAL A 20 9.93 30.55 33.58
C VAL A 20 9.63 31.75 32.66
N PRO A 21 10.63 32.47 32.14
CA PRO A 21 10.43 33.63 31.27
C PRO A 21 9.95 33.18 29.89
N LEU A 22 8.65 33.29 29.60
CA LEU A 22 8.05 32.99 28.30
C LEU A 22 8.08 34.21 27.37
N VAL A 23 8.48 34.01 26.12
CA VAL A 23 8.58 35.05 25.09
C VAL A 23 7.37 34.97 24.17
N LEU A 24 6.50 35.98 24.28
CA LEU A 24 5.32 36.11 23.43
C LEU A 24 5.72 36.45 21.99
N LEU A 25 4.82 36.26 21.03
CA LEU A 25 5.07 36.58 19.60
C LEU A 25 5.50 38.03 19.36
N CYS A 26 5.09 38.93 20.24
CA CYS A 26 5.48 40.33 20.17
C CYS A 26 6.90 40.63 20.71
N GLY A 27 7.60 39.62 21.24
CA GLY A 27 8.96 39.74 21.79
C GLY A 27 9.01 40.06 23.29
N HIS A 28 7.87 40.39 23.91
CA HIS A 28 7.80 40.65 25.35
C HIS A 28 7.91 39.36 26.17
N THR A 29 8.63 39.45 27.30
CA THR A 29 8.85 38.32 28.20
C THR A 29 7.97 38.42 29.44
N VAL A 30 7.24 37.34 29.73
CA VAL A 30 6.31 37.24 30.87
C VAL A 30 6.49 35.87 31.54
N CYS A 31 6.36 35.78 32.86
CA CYS A 31 6.58 34.50 33.54
C CYS A 31 5.44 33.49 33.27
N LYS A 32 5.77 32.19 33.22
CA LYS A 32 4.82 31.10 32.94
C LYS A 32 3.59 31.13 33.83
N LYS A 33 3.76 31.41 35.14
CA LYS A 33 2.64 31.59 36.07
C LYS A 33 1.66 32.66 35.59
N CYS A 34 2.15 33.86 35.29
CA CYS A 34 1.28 34.95 34.84
C CYS A 34 0.66 34.70 33.47
N VAL A 35 1.35 34.00 32.55
CA VAL A 35 0.73 33.59 31.27
C VAL A 35 -0.43 32.62 31.51
N ASN A 36 -0.27 31.64 32.40
CA ASN A 36 -1.35 30.72 32.79
C ASN A 36 -2.53 31.47 33.42
N ASP A 37 -2.26 32.46 34.29
CA ASP A 37 -3.30 33.27 34.93
C ASP A 37 -4.08 34.08 33.88
N LEU A 38 -3.37 34.73 32.94
CA LEU A 38 -3.99 35.48 31.84
C LEU A 38 -4.86 34.59 30.94
N PHE A 39 -4.35 33.41 30.58
CA PHE A 39 -5.08 32.45 29.77
C PHE A 39 -6.33 31.92 30.49
N SER A 40 -6.26 31.72 31.80
CA SER A 40 -7.40 31.24 32.60
C SER A 40 -8.58 32.21 32.58
N ILE A 41 -8.31 33.52 32.51
CA ILE A 41 -9.33 34.57 32.51
C ILE A 41 -9.97 34.74 31.12
N LYS A 42 -9.17 34.86 30.05
CA LYS A 42 -9.67 35.25 28.71
C LYS A 42 -9.66 34.15 27.66
N LYS A 43 -9.19 32.93 28.01
CA LYS A 43 -8.96 31.78 27.09
C LYS A 43 -8.08 32.09 25.88
N THR A 44 -7.47 33.27 25.87
CA THR A 44 -6.65 33.83 24.81
C THR A 44 -5.51 34.60 25.49
N ILE A 45 -4.31 34.50 24.94
CA ILE A 45 -3.12 35.14 25.51
C ILE A 45 -2.97 36.49 24.84
N ILE A 46 -3.20 37.56 25.59
CA ILE A 46 -3.01 38.93 25.14
C ILE A 46 -1.83 39.49 25.92
N CYS A 47 -0.81 39.99 25.21
CA CYS A 47 0.35 40.59 25.84
C CYS A 47 -0.09 41.79 26.70
N PRO A 48 0.30 41.86 27.98
CA PRO A 48 -0.10 42.96 28.84
C PRO A 48 0.65 44.27 28.54
N LEU A 49 1.75 44.20 27.78
CA LEU A 49 2.58 45.36 27.46
C LEU A 49 2.12 46.08 26.19
N ASP A 50 1.80 45.34 25.13
CA ASP A 50 1.44 45.93 23.83
C ASP A 50 0.10 45.45 23.27
N ARG A 51 -0.65 44.65 24.05
CA ARG A 51 -1.99 44.12 23.71
C ARG A 51 -2.04 43.25 22.46
N LYS A 52 -0.89 42.82 21.92
CA LYS A 52 -0.86 41.86 20.80
C LYS A 52 -1.24 40.47 21.28
N THR A 53 -2.03 39.76 20.47
CA THR A 53 -2.48 38.40 20.77
C THR A 53 -1.39 37.39 20.40
N ASP A 54 -1.15 36.43 21.29
CA ASP A 54 -0.39 35.23 21.01
C ASP A 54 -1.36 34.06 20.75
N SER A 55 -1.37 33.56 19.52
CA SER A 55 -2.27 32.49 19.08
C SER A 55 -1.77 31.08 19.42
N ARG A 56 -0.57 30.94 19.98
CA ARG A 56 0.03 29.64 20.32
C ARG A 56 -0.57 29.09 21.60
N GLN A 57 -0.57 27.76 21.74
CA GLN A 57 -0.82 27.14 23.05
C GLN A 57 0.35 27.44 24.00
N ILE A 58 0.09 27.51 25.31
CA ILE A 58 1.12 27.81 26.32
C ILE A 58 2.32 26.85 26.23
N SER A 59 2.07 25.58 25.88
CA SER A 59 3.10 24.55 25.67
C SER A 59 4.04 24.84 24.49
N GLN A 60 3.62 25.66 23.54
CA GLN A 60 4.35 26.01 22.32
C GLN A 60 5.05 27.38 22.41
N ILE A 61 4.84 28.12 23.50
CA ILE A 61 5.49 29.40 23.72
C ILE A 61 6.93 29.17 24.17
N SER A 62 7.87 29.69 23.39
CA SER A 62 9.31 29.63 23.69
C SER A 62 9.63 30.38 24.96
N PHE A 63 10.56 29.86 25.75
CA PHE A 63 11.14 30.58 26.89
C PHE A 63 12.49 31.20 26.53
N SER A 64 12.86 32.28 27.21
CA SER A 64 14.14 32.95 26.99
C SER A 64 15.28 32.18 27.65
N TYR A 65 16.07 31.48 26.83
CA TYR A 65 17.27 30.78 27.31
C TYR A 65 18.32 31.76 27.84
N THR A 66 18.48 32.93 27.21
CA THR A 66 19.44 33.96 27.61
C THR A 66 19.20 34.47 29.02
N ILE A 67 17.93 34.75 29.38
CA ILE A 67 17.57 35.21 30.72
C ILE A 67 17.87 34.12 31.75
N LEU A 68 17.53 32.86 31.45
CA LEU A 68 17.80 31.73 32.34
C LEU A 68 19.31 31.49 32.54
N GLU A 69 20.11 31.57 31.47
CA GLU A 69 21.56 31.41 31.53
C GLU A 69 22.22 32.55 32.33
N LEU A 70 21.74 33.79 32.17
CA LEU A 70 22.22 34.92 32.95
C LEU A 70 21.87 34.78 34.43
N ILE A 71 20.66 34.30 34.77
CA ILE A 71 20.27 34.01 36.15
C ILE A 71 21.19 32.95 36.75
N ASP A 72 21.55 31.91 36.00
CA ASP A 72 22.51 30.90 36.46
C ASP A 72 23.89 31.49 36.72
N LYS A 73 24.39 32.32 35.81
CA LYS A 73 25.69 33.00 35.95
C LYS A 73 25.70 33.95 37.14
N VAL A 74 24.67 34.77 37.31
CA VAL A 74 24.53 35.68 38.45
C VAL A 74 24.48 34.89 39.76
N THR A 75 23.67 33.83 39.82
CA THR A 75 23.58 32.96 41.01
C THR A 75 24.93 32.32 41.36
N LEU A 76 25.67 31.86 40.34
CA LEU A 76 27.02 31.33 40.50
C LEU A 76 28.02 32.39 41.00
N MET A 77 27.93 33.62 40.49
CA MET A 77 28.79 34.72 40.93
C MET A 77 28.47 35.11 42.38
N THR A 78 27.19 35.27 42.73
CA THR A 78 26.75 35.62 44.09
C THR A 78 27.20 34.57 45.11
N SER A 79 27.11 33.27 44.78
CA SER A 79 27.60 32.20 45.65
C SER A 79 29.12 32.22 45.82
N LYS A 80 29.90 32.47 44.76
CA LYS A 80 31.36 32.66 44.86
C LYS A 80 31.73 33.87 45.72
N ILE A 81 31.06 35.00 45.53
CA ILE A 81 31.27 36.21 46.32
C ILE A 81 30.99 35.94 47.81
N LYS A 82 29.89 35.23 48.12
CA LYS A 82 29.53 34.82 49.49
C LYS A 82 30.62 33.96 50.15
N ILE A 83 31.29 33.09 49.39
CA ILE A 83 32.41 32.28 49.90
C ILE A 83 33.64 33.18 50.12
N LEU A 84 33.94 34.09 49.19
CA LEU A 84 35.08 35.00 49.29
C LEU A 84 34.96 35.99 50.45
N SER A 85 33.75 36.37 50.84
CA SER A 85 33.48 37.22 52.01
C SER A 85 33.73 36.53 53.37
N LEU A 86 33.96 35.21 53.39
CA LEU A 86 34.28 34.48 54.63
C LEU A 86 35.77 34.59 54.99
N PRO A 87 36.13 34.46 56.30
CA PRO A 87 37.52 34.32 56.73
C PRO A 87 38.23 33.14 56.03
N PRO A 88 39.55 33.24 55.73
CA PRO A 88 40.29 32.22 54.98
C PRO A 88 40.12 30.79 55.50
N GLU A 89 40.10 30.61 56.82
CA GLU A 89 39.95 29.31 57.49
C GLU A 89 38.58 28.66 57.22
N GLN A 90 37.53 29.46 57.04
CA GLN A 90 36.16 28.98 56.82
C GLN A 90 35.85 28.73 55.34
N ARG A 91 36.64 29.28 54.41
CA ARG A 91 36.42 29.13 52.95
C ARG A 91 36.52 27.68 52.51
N ILE A 92 37.50 26.95 53.02
CA ILE A 92 37.71 25.53 52.67
C ILE A 92 36.52 24.69 53.13
N LEU A 93 36.00 24.95 54.33
CA LEU A 93 34.84 24.24 54.87
C LEU A 93 33.57 24.53 54.06
N ALA A 94 33.32 25.80 53.74
CA ALA A 94 32.18 26.21 52.92
C ALA A 94 32.25 25.63 51.49
N MET A 95 33.44 25.59 50.89
CA MET A 95 33.66 25.00 49.56
C MET A 95 33.40 23.48 49.58
N LYS A 96 33.91 22.76 50.59
CA LYS A 96 33.66 21.32 50.77
C LYS A 96 32.17 21.02 50.92
N SER A 97 31.47 21.77 51.77
CA SER A 97 30.02 21.61 51.95
C SER A 97 29.23 21.89 50.67
N CYS A 98 29.60 22.93 49.90
CA CYS A 98 28.95 23.23 48.62
C CYS A 98 29.18 22.13 47.57
N ILE A 99 30.38 21.55 47.52
CA ILE A 99 30.68 20.43 46.62
C ILE A 99 29.89 19.19 47.05
N GLN A 100 29.84 18.90 48.35
CA GLN A 100 29.11 17.76 48.90
C GLN A 100 27.61 17.83 48.56
N GLU A 101 26.98 18.99 48.77
CA GLU A 101 25.56 19.21 48.44
C GLU A 101 25.30 19.01 46.93
N LYS A 102 26.24 19.43 46.06
CA LYS A 102 26.13 19.20 44.61
C LYS A 102 26.26 17.73 44.26
N ILE A 103 27.18 17.00 44.88
CA ILE A 103 27.35 15.56 44.69
C ILE A 103 26.07 14.82 45.08
N GLU A 104 25.48 15.17 46.23
CA GLU A 104 24.21 14.59 46.71
C GLU A 104 23.05 14.88 45.75
N LYS A 105 22.93 16.11 45.24
CA LYS A 105 21.92 16.44 44.22
C LYS A 105 22.12 15.65 42.93
N ILE A 106 23.36 15.48 42.48
CA ILE A 106 23.67 14.68 41.28
C ILE A 106 23.35 13.21 41.52
N SER A 107 23.66 12.65 42.69
CA SER A 107 23.35 11.25 43.00
C SER A 107 21.85 11.01 43.06
N GLU A 108 21.08 11.91 43.68
CA GLU A 108 19.62 11.84 43.71
C GLU A 108 19.01 11.91 42.31
N GLN A 109 19.50 12.83 41.46
CA GLN A 109 19.06 12.91 40.06
C GLN A 109 19.42 11.65 39.27
N THR A 110 20.60 11.09 39.50
CA THR A 110 21.06 9.85 38.84
C THR A 110 20.15 8.68 39.20
N ASN A 111 19.79 8.52 40.48
CA ASN A 111 18.87 7.48 40.93
C ASN A 111 17.48 7.61 40.28
N LYS A 112 16.92 8.83 40.23
CA LYS A 112 15.64 9.09 39.55
C LYS A 112 15.69 8.74 38.07
N ILE A 113 16.80 9.02 37.40
CA ILE A 113 16.99 8.65 36.00
C ILE A 113 17.05 7.12 35.86
N GLN A 114 17.78 6.43 36.74
CA GLN A 114 17.89 4.97 36.72
C GLN A 114 16.53 4.29 36.92
N GLU A 115 15.68 4.79 37.82
CA GLU A 115 14.32 4.27 38.00
C GLU A 115 13.48 4.45 36.73
N LYS A 116 13.49 5.64 36.12
CA LYS A 116 12.80 5.88 34.85
C LYS A 116 13.29 4.98 33.72
N VAL A 117 14.60 4.73 33.65
CA VAL A 117 15.17 3.82 32.65
C VAL A 117 14.63 2.40 32.85
N LYS A 118 14.53 1.92 34.10
CA LYS A 118 13.94 0.61 34.41
C LYS A 118 12.47 0.54 33.98
N GLU A 119 11.67 1.57 34.29
CA GLU A 119 10.27 1.66 33.85
C GLU A 119 10.12 1.66 32.33
N CYS A 120 10.99 2.37 31.61
CA CYS A 120 10.98 2.35 30.14
C CYS A 120 11.31 0.97 29.58
N ILE A 121 12.26 0.25 30.20
CA ILE A 121 12.63 -1.12 29.79
C ILE A 121 11.47 -2.09 30.02
N THR A 122 10.80 -2.02 31.17
CA THR A 122 9.64 -2.89 31.45
C THR A 122 8.52 -2.62 30.46
N MET A 123 8.21 -1.34 30.21
CA MET A 123 7.17 -0.96 29.24
C MET A 123 7.51 -1.45 27.82
N LYS A 124 8.78 -1.33 27.39
CA LYS A 124 9.25 -1.87 26.11
C LYS A 124 8.99 -3.37 26.01
N ASN A 125 9.39 -4.13 27.03
CA ASN A 125 9.24 -5.60 27.00
C ASN A 125 7.75 -6.00 26.93
N THR A 126 6.88 -5.33 27.70
CA THR A 126 5.43 -5.58 27.63
C THR A 126 4.84 -5.31 26.25
N VAL A 127 5.32 -4.28 25.54
CA VAL A 127 4.88 -4.00 24.17
C VAL A 127 5.38 -5.08 23.20
N LEU A 128 6.63 -5.53 23.33
CA LEU A 128 7.17 -6.62 22.53
C LEU A 128 6.36 -7.92 22.73
N ASP A 129 6.04 -8.27 23.96
CA ASP A 129 5.23 -9.46 24.27
C ASP A 129 3.86 -9.40 23.58
N LYS A 130 3.20 -8.23 23.57
CA LYS A 130 1.91 -8.04 22.89
C LYS A 130 2.03 -8.19 21.37
N ILE A 131 3.12 -7.66 20.79
CA ILE A 131 3.41 -7.79 19.36
C ILE A 131 3.60 -9.26 18.99
N ASP A 132 4.41 -10.00 19.76
CA ASP A 132 4.66 -11.42 19.52
C ASP A 132 3.37 -12.26 19.61
N LEU A 133 2.50 -11.94 20.57
CA LEU A 133 1.21 -12.62 20.73
C LEU A 133 0.29 -12.37 19.54
N ALA A 134 0.22 -11.12 19.05
CA ALA A 134 -0.56 -10.77 17.86
C ALA A 134 -0.04 -11.45 16.58
N PHE A 135 1.29 -11.50 16.40
CA PHE A 135 1.89 -12.20 15.26
C PHE A 135 1.59 -13.69 15.29
N ARG A 136 1.63 -14.32 16.48
CA ARG A 136 1.29 -15.74 16.63
C ARG A 136 -0.16 -16.03 16.26
N GLU A 137 -1.10 -15.20 16.70
CA GLU A 137 -2.51 -15.34 16.33
C GLU A 137 -2.73 -15.19 14.83
N LEU A 138 -2.07 -14.20 14.21
CA LEU A 138 -2.15 -13.98 12.77
C LEU A 138 -1.61 -15.18 11.99
N TYR A 139 -0.46 -15.72 12.40
CA TYR A 139 0.14 -16.90 11.79
C TYR A 139 -0.79 -18.12 11.85
N LEU A 140 -1.44 -18.35 12.99
CA LEU A 140 -2.43 -19.42 13.13
C LEU A 140 -3.63 -19.22 12.19
N LYS A 141 -4.17 -18.01 12.12
CA LYS A 141 -5.28 -17.67 11.20
C LYS A 141 -4.90 -17.91 9.74
N LEU A 142 -3.71 -17.50 9.32
CA LEU A 142 -3.21 -17.71 7.96
C LEU A 142 -3.10 -19.21 7.63
N ASN A 143 -2.55 -20.02 8.54
CA ASN A 143 -2.43 -21.47 8.34
C ASN A 143 -3.78 -22.19 8.28
N ILE A 144 -4.77 -21.70 9.03
CA ILE A 144 -6.16 -22.20 8.93
C ILE A 144 -6.72 -21.85 7.56
N ARG A 145 -6.66 -20.57 7.15
CA ARG A 145 -7.21 -20.12 5.86
C ARG A 145 -6.55 -20.80 4.67
N GLN A 146 -5.24 -21.06 4.74
CA GLN A 146 -4.52 -21.79 3.70
C GLN A 146 -5.06 -23.22 3.53
N ARG A 147 -5.40 -23.91 4.63
CA ARG A 147 -6.00 -25.25 4.57
C ARG A 147 -7.42 -25.21 4.03
N GLU A 148 -8.23 -24.24 4.46
CA GLU A 148 -9.59 -24.03 3.95
C GLU A 148 -9.59 -23.77 2.44
N LEU A 149 -8.75 -22.83 1.96
CA LEU A 149 -8.58 -22.55 0.54
C LEU A 149 -8.18 -23.79 -0.26
N LYS A 150 -7.27 -24.61 0.29
CA LYS A 150 -6.87 -25.85 -0.36
C LYS A 150 -8.07 -26.80 -0.52
N SER A 151 -8.87 -26.97 0.53
CA SER A 151 -10.08 -27.79 0.50
C SER A 151 -11.12 -27.24 -0.48
N GLU A 152 -11.35 -25.93 -0.51
CA GLU A 152 -12.29 -25.27 -1.43
C GLU A 152 -11.88 -25.50 -2.90
N VAL A 153 -10.58 -25.41 -3.20
CA VAL A 153 -10.05 -25.66 -4.55
C VAL A 153 -10.20 -27.14 -4.93
N GLU A 154 -9.91 -28.06 -4.01
CA GLU A 154 -10.08 -29.51 -4.24
C GLU A 154 -11.55 -29.85 -4.56
N GLU A 155 -12.50 -29.31 -3.81
CA GLU A 155 -13.94 -29.50 -4.07
C GLU A 155 -14.38 -28.95 -5.43
N GLN A 156 -13.86 -27.78 -5.82
CA GLN A 156 -14.14 -27.21 -7.15
C GLN A 156 -13.57 -28.06 -8.28
N ILE A 157 -12.37 -28.61 -8.10
CA ILE A 157 -11.75 -29.51 -9.08
C ILE A 157 -12.61 -30.77 -9.25
N GLU A 158 -13.06 -31.39 -8.15
CA GLU A 158 -13.94 -32.56 -8.20
C GLU A 158 -15.27 -32.25 -8.90
N SER A 159 -15.86 -31.09 -8.61
CA SER A 159 -17.08 -30.63 -9.30
C SER A 159 -16.88 -30.49 -10.81
N ILE A 160 -15.79 -29.85 -11.24
CA ILE A 160 -15.47 -29.67 -12.66
C ILE A 160 -15.21 -31.01 -13.34
N GLN A 161 -14.45 -31.91 -12.70
CA GLN A 161 -14.17 -33.26 -13.22
C GLN A 161 -15.48 -34.04 -13.43
N SER A 162 -16.41 -33.99 -12.47
CA SER A 162 -17.70 -34.68 -12.60
C SER A 162 -18.53 -34.15 -13.78
N LYS A 163 -18.51 -32.84 -14.02
CA LYS A 163 -19.15 -32.20 -15.17
C LYS A 163 -18.50 -32.62 -16.47
N PHE A 164 -17.17 -32.66 -16.53
CA PHE A 164 -16.42 -33.10 -17.71
C PHE A 164 -16.78 -34.54 -18.10
N ILE A 165 -16.80 -35.47 -17.14
CA ILE A 165 -17.20 -36.87 -17.35
C ILE A 165 -18.64 -36.94 -17.89
N SER A 166 -19.55 -36.10 -17.38
CA SER A 166 -20.93 -36.04 -17.88
C SER A 166 -20.98 -35.57 -19.33
N CYS A 167 -20.25 -34.51 -19.68
CA CYS A 167 -20.15 -34.01 -21.05
C CYS A 167 -19.56 -35.05 -22.00
N GLU A 168 -18.53 -35.78 -21.57
CA GLU A 168 -17.91 -36.85 -22.37
C GLU A 168 -18.90 -37.98 -22.68
N LYS A 169 -19.74 -38.37 -21.70
CA LYS A 169 -20.81 -39.35 -21.93
C LYS A 169 -21.83 -38.88 -22.97
N ILE A 170 -22.23 -37.60 -22.92
CA ILE A 170 -23.16 -37.01 -23.89
C ILE A 170 -22.53 -36.96 -25.28
N LEU A 171 -21.25 -36.59 -25.38
CA LEU A 171 -20.53 -36.56 -26.65
C LEU A 171 -20.48 -37.95 -27.30
N ASN A 172 -20.20 -38.98 -26.50
CA ASN A 172 -20.14 -40.36 -26.98
C ASN A 172 -21.52 -40.85 -27.47
N SER A 173 -22.61 -40.53 -26.77
CA SER A 173 -23.95 -40.92 -27.24
C SER A 173 -24.37 -40.18 -28.51
N MET A 174 -24.02 -38.90 -28.65
CA MET A 174 -24.23 -38.16 -29.90
C MET A 174 -23.44 -38.75 -31.05
N LYS A 175 -22.19 -39.15 -30.80
CA LYS A 175 -21.33 -39.79 -31.80
C LYS A 175 -21.95 -41.11 -32.30
N GLU A 176 -22.37 -41.99 -31.40
CA GLU A 176 -23.07 -43.24 -31.76
C GLU A 176 -24.34 -42.97 -32.57
N ALA A 177 -25.14 -41.97 -32.19
CA ALA A 177 -26.34 -41.59 -32.95
C ALA A 177 -25.99 -41.14 -34.38
N THR A 178 -24.97 -40.30 -34.55
CA THR A 178 -24.53 -39.86 -35.89
C THR A 178 -23.95 -40.99 -36.73
N GLU A 179 -23.23 -41.95 -36.12
CA GLU A 179 -22.71 -43.12 -36.82
C GLU A 179 -23.84 -44.03 -37.33
N ASN A 180 -24.86 -44.25 -36.50
CA ASN A 180 -26.07 -45.01 -36.90
C ASN A 180 -26.85 -44.33 -38.04
N GLU A 181 -27.00 -43.00 -37.99
CA GLU A 181 -27.64 -42.26 -39.09
C GLU A 181 -26.83 -42.34 -40.40
N LEU A 182 -25.51 -42.26 -40.31
CA LEU A 182 -24.63 -42.40 -41.47
C LEU A 182 -24.75 -43.79 -42.11
N GLU A 183 -24.81 -44.84 -41.29
CA GLU A 183 -25.01 -46.21 -41.77
C GLU A 183 -26.36 -46.38 -42.47
N ASN A 184 -27.44 -45.81 -41.90
CA ASN A 184 -28.75 -45.78 -42.55
C ASN A 184 -28.73 -45.06 -43.91
N ILE A 185 -28.07 -43.90 -44.01
CA ILE A 185 -27.95 -43.17 -45.28
C ILE A 185 -27.18 -43.99 -46.32
N ASN A 186 -26.07 -44.63 -45.92
CA ASN A 186 -25.29 -45.49 -46.80
C ASN A 186 -26.12 -46.67 -47.33
N ASN A 187 -26.92 -47.31 -46.47
CA ASN A 187 -27.83 -48.39 -46.87
C ASN A 187 -28.93 -47.93 -47.83
N ILE A 188 -29.45 -46.71 -47.66
CA ILE A 188 -30.39 -46.11 -48.61
C ILE A 188 -29.69 -45.87 -49.96
N GLN A 189 -28.46 -45.34 -49.94
CA GLN A 189 -27.69 -45.09 -51.15
C GLN A 189 -27.36 -46.38 -51.93
N THR A 190 -27.02 -47.47 -51.25
CA THR A 190 -26.81 -48.77 -51.92
C THR A 190 -28.09 -49.29 -52.55
N ASN A 191 -29.24 -49.19 -51.87
CA ASN A 191 -30.53 -49.59 -52.43
C ASN A 191 -30.96 -48.73 -53.64
N ILE A 192 -30.63 -47.43 -53.63
CA ILE A 192 -30.86 -46.54 -54.77
C ILE A 192 -29.94 -46.94 -55.94
N ASN A 193 -28.67 -47.23 -55.68
CA ASN A 193 -27.75 -47.69 -56.73
C ASN A 193 -28.16 -49.05 -57.34
N GLU A 194 -28.66 -49.99 -56.53
CA GLU A 194 -29.20 -51.27 -57.00
C GLU A 194 -30.47 -51.09 -57.86
N SER A 195 -31.30 -50.09 -57.55
CA SER A 195 -32.51 -49.78 -58.33
C SER A 195 -32.25 -48.93 -59.59
N ILE A 196 -31.11 -48.23 -59.67
CA ILE A 196 -30.67 -47.47 -60.87
C ILE A 196 -29.99 -48.38 -61.91
N PHE A 197 -29.52 -49.59 -61.55
CA PHE A 197 -28.88 -50.54 -62.47
C PHE A 197 -29.78 -51.06 -63.62
N CYS A 198 -31.03 -50.59 -63.70
CA CYS A 198 -32.00 -50.96 -64.74
C CYS A 198 -32.10 -49.96 -65.91
N TYR A 199 -31.40 -48.82 -65.90
CA TYR A 199 -31.40 -47.88 -67.03
C TYR A 199 -30.01 -47.29 -67.29
N ASN A 200 -29.44 -47.56 -68.47
CA ASN A 200 -28.22 -46.92 -68.96
C ASN A 200 -28.45 -45.39 -69.07
N LEU A 201 -27.88 -44.63 -68.13
CA LEU A 201 -27.83 -43.17 -68.16
C LEU A 201 -26.36 -42.70 -68.23
N PRO A 202 -26.07 -41.54 -68.87
CA PRO A 202 -24.71 -41.05 -69.04
C PRO A 202 -24.10 -40.57 -67.71
N GLU A 203 -22.78 -40.69 -67.60
CA GLU A 203 -21.99 -40.32 -66.41
C GLU A 203 -22.31 -38.91 -65.90
N VAL A 204 -22.75 -38.84 -64.65
CA VAL A 204 -22.92 -37.58 -63.90
C VAL A 204 -21.56 -37.24 -63.26
N PRO A 205 -21.05 -36.00 -63.38
CA PRO A 205 -19.77 -35.63 -62.79
C PRO A 205 -19.84 -35.70 -61.26
N GLU A 206 -18.80 -36.24 -60.63
CA GLU A 206 -18.64 -36.31 -59.18
C GLU A 206 -18.71 -34.91 -58.55
N VAL A 207 -19.85 -34.59 -57.95
CA VAL A 207 -19.95 -33.44 -57.04
C VAL A 207 -19.45 -33.92 -55.68
N ASN A 208 -18.18 -33.64 -55.39
CA ASN A 208 -17.61 -33.76 -54.06
C ASN A 208 -18.30 -32.76 -53.11
N ALA A 209 -19.43 -33.16 -52.54
CA ALA A 209 -20.05 -32.45 -51.43
C ALA A 209 -19.18 -32.63 -50.19
N LYS A 210 -18.22 -31.72 -49.99
CA LYS A 210 -17.55 -31.55 -48.69
C LYS A 210 -18.60 -31.11 -47.68
N ILE A 211 -19.06 -32.05 -46.86
CA ILE A 211 -19.84 -31.74 -45.66
C ILE A 211 -18.90 -30.97 -44.71
N LYS A 212 -19.13 -29.67 -44.61
CA LYS A 212 -18.45 -28.79 -43.66
C LYS A 212 -19.17 -28.97 -42.33
N PHE A 213 -18.53 -29.61 -41.35
CA PHE A 213 -19.01 -29.57 -39.97
C PHE A 213 -18.96 -28.11 -39.49
N THR A 214 -20.10 -27.41 -39.52
CA THR A 214 -20.31 -26.19 -38.74
C THR A 214 -20.79 -26.61 -37.36
N GLY A 215 -19.93 -27.28 -36.60
CA GLY A 215 -20.09 -27.27 -35.15
C GLY A 215 -19.79 -25.84 -34.70
N ASN A 216 -20.72 -25.20 -33.98
CA ASN A 216 -20.58 -23.85 -33.43
C ASN A 216 -19.29 -23.73 -32.60
N SER A 217 -18.19 -23.42 -33.27
CA SER A 217 -16.92 -23.07 -32.64
C SER A 217 -17.02 -21.76 -31.87
N GLU A 218 -18.05 -20.95 -32.11
CA GLU A 218 -18.28 -19.68 -31.43
C GLU A 218 -18.45 -19.86 -29.91
N SER A 219 -19.20 -20.88 -29.45
CA SER A 219 -19.41 -21.11 -28.00
C SER A 219 -18.14 -21.55 -27.26
N LEU A 220 -17.30 -22.35 -27.92
CA LEU A 220 -16.04 -22.84 -27.34
C LEU A 220 -14.96 -21.76 -27.39
N VAL A 221 -14.95 -20.95 -28.46
CA VAL A 221 -14.04 -19.81 -28.62
C VAL A 221 -14.41 -18.67 -27.66
N GLU A 222 -15.69 -18.37 -27.45
CA GLU A 222 -16.14 -17.41 -26.43
C GLU A 222 -15.73 -17.81 -25.01
N SER A 223 -15.75 -19.11 -24.70
CA SER A 223 -15.39 -19.63 -23.38
C SER A 223 -13.88 -19.62 -23.08
N ILE A 224 -13.04 -19.58 -24.12
CA ILE A 224 -11.56 -19.61 -24.00
C ILE A 224 -10.96 -18.19 -24.21
N GLN A 225 -11.72 -17.26 -24.79
CA GLN A 225 -11.30 -15.88 -25.08
C GLN A 225 -10.88 -15.04 -23.86
N ASP A 226 -11.12 -15.49 -22.64
CA ASP A 226 -10.73 -14.75 -21.42
C ASP A 226 -9.42 -15.27 -20.79
N PHE A 227 -8.86 -16.38 -21.29
CA PHE A 227 -7.67 -17.00 -20.72
C PHE A 227 -6.47 -16.87 -21.66
N GLY A 228 -5.41 -16.21 -21.17
CA GLY A 228 -4.11 -16.14 -21.83
C GLY A 228 -3.04 -16.80 -20.98
N MET A 229 -2.16 -17.58 -21.59
CA MET A 229 -0.92 -18.03 -20.94
C MET A 229 0.11 -16.90 -21.04
N ILE A 230 0.77 -16.59 -19.92
CA ILE A 230 1.95 -15.72 -19.92
C ILE A 230 2.97 -16.36 -18.98
N ARG A 231 4.15 -16.71 -19.51
CA ARG A 231 5.27 -17.30 -18.72
C ARG A 231 4.85 -18.53 -17.90
N ASN A 232 4.09 -19.45 -18.51
CA ASN A 232 3.53 -20.66 -17.87
C ASN A 232 2.51 -20.42 -16.74
N MET A 233 2.01 -19.19 -16.56
CA MET A 233 0.87 -18.91 -15.69
C MET A 233 -0.39 -18.66 -16.53
N ILE A 234 -1.49 -19.34 -16.19
CA ILE A 234 -2.82 -19.02 -16.72
C ILE A 234 -3.27 -17.73 -16.05
N THR A 235 -3.41 -16.66 -16.83
CA THR A 235 -3.89 -15.38 -16.34
C THR A 235 -5.15 -14.99 -17.10
N VAL A 236 -6.12 -14.39 -16.40
CA VAL A 236 -7.32 -13.85 -17.04
C VAL A 236 -6.90 -12.56 -17.73
N VAL A 237 -6.72 -12.62 -19.05
CA VAL A 237 -6.35 -11.47 -19.86
C VAL A 237 -7.46 -11.25 -20.86
N PRO A 238 -8.15 -10.10 -20.82
CA PRO A 238 -9.26 -9.86 -21.72
C PRO A 238 -8.72 -9.71 -23.15
N PHE A 239 -9.03 -10.66 -24.04
CA PHE A 239 -8.80 -10.53 -25.47
C PHE A 239 -9.79 -9.55 -26.11
N ASN A 240 -10.95 -9.38 -25.48
CA ASN A 240 -11.99 -8.46 -25.93
C ASN A 240 -11.86 -7.09 -25.27
N CYS A 241 -11.89 -6.06 -26.10
CA CYS A 241 -11.89 -4.67 -25.68
C CYS A 241 -13.16 -3.99 -26.22
N GLU A 242 -13.91 -3.30 -25.35
CA GLU A 242 -15.05 -2.48 -25.74
C GLU A 242 -14.62 -1.28 -26.62
N HIS A 243 -13.35 -0.87 -26.53
CA HIS A 243 -12.83 0.34 -27.19
C HIS A 243 -12.04 0.06 -28.48
N PHE A 244 -11.51 -1.14 -28.66
CA PHE A 244 -10.64 -1.47 -29.79
C PHE A 244 -10.94 -2.88 -30.34
N THR A 245 -10.83 -3.08 -31.64
CA THR A 245 -10.75 -4.40 -32.30
C THR A 245 -9.30 -4.73 -32.64
N ASN A 246 -9.05 -6.00 -32.96
CA ASN A 246 -7.72 -6.51 -33.33
C ASN A 246 -6.67 -6.27 -32.23
N ILE A 247 -7.00 -6.62 -30.98
CA ILE A 247 -6.03 -6.61 -29.89
C ILE A 247 -5.01 -7.70 -30.16
N THR A 248 -3.83 -7.30 -30.59
CA THR A 248 -2.71 -8.20 -30.88
C THR A 248 -1.61 -8.12 -29.82
N TYR A 249 -1.71 -7.14 -28.91
CA TYR A 249 -0.80 -6.93 -27.81
C TYR A 249 -1.51 -6.47 -26.54
N TRP A 250 -0.97 -6.88 -25.40
CA TRP A 250 -1.32 -6.35 -24.09
C TRP A 250 -0.28 -5.36 -23.62
N MET A 251 -0.72 -4.23 -23.09
CA MET A 251 0.14 -3.23 -22.50
C MET A 251 0.34 -3.51 -21.02
N VAL A 252 1.56 -3.30 -20.54
CA VAL A 252 1.95 -3.50 -19.15
C VAL A 252 2.41 -2.15 -18.58
N PRO A 253 1.53 -1.42 -17.88
CA PRO A 253 1.87 -0.14 -17.29
C PRO A 253 2.68 -0.33 -15.99
N PRO A 254 3.66 0.55 -15.71
CA PRO A 254 4.51 0.44 -14.52
C PRO A 254 3.77 0.77 -13.21
N CYS A 255 2.55 1.33 -13.28
CA CYS A 255 1.75 1.62 -12.09
C CYS A 255 1.33 0.36 -11.32
N CYS A 256 1.08 -0.74 -12.02
CA CYS A 256 0.60 -1.98 -11.40
C CYS A 256 1.22 -3.26 -11.97
N ASN A 257 1.97 -3.19 -13.08
CA ASN A 257 2.59 -4.33 -13.76
C ASN A 257 1.60 -5.47 -14.12
N LYS A 258 0.34 -5.11 -14.39
CA LYS A 258 -0.72 -6.01 -14.86
C LYS A 258 -0.97 -5.82 -16.36
N TYR A 259 -1.73 -6.73 -16.98
CA TYR A 259 -1.95 -6.75 -18.43
C TYR A 259 -3.29 -6.12 -18.82
N TYR A 260 -3.28 -5.18 -19.78
CA TYR A 260 -4.50 -4.55 -20.29
C TYR A 260 -4.46 -4.34 -21.80
N CYS A 261 -5.60 -4.48 -22.45
CA CYS A 261 -5.77 -4.22 -23.88
C CYS A 261 -5.79 -2.72 -24.23
N CYS A 262 -6.21 -1.84 -23.30
CA CYS A 262 -6.13 -0.39 -23.43
C CYS A 262 -6.11 0.33 -22.08
N ASN A 263 -5.75 1.61 -22.07
CA ASN A 263 -5.77 2.47 -20.88
C ASN A 263 -7.16 2.62 -20.26
N LYS A 264 -8.23 2.76 -21.07
CA LYS A 264 -9.60 2.85 -20.57
C LYS A 264 -10.04 1.58 -19.83
N CYS A 265 -9.62 0.41 -20.31
CA CYS A 265 -9.90 -0.87 -19.64
C CYS A 265 -9.13 -1.03 -18.34
N HIS A 266 -7.94 -0.43 -18.23
CA HIS A 266 -7.20 -0.34 -16.96
C HIS A 266 -7.95 0.54 -15.96
N ASP A 267 -8.27 1.78 -16.34
CA ASP A 267 -8.88 2.76 -15.43
C ASP A 267 -10.27 2.33 -14.93
N LYS A 268 -10.99 1.50 -15.70
CA LYS A 268 -12.26 0.88 -15.28
C LYS A 268 -12.06 -0.20 -14.20
N LYS A 269 -10.91 -0.88 -14.18
CA LYS A 269 -10.63 -2.03 -13.29
C LYS A 269 -9.82 -1.65 -12.05
N GLU A 270 -8.95 -0.65 -12.16
CA GLU A 270 -8.03 -0.27 -11.09
C GLU A 270 -8.47 1.02 -10.39
N SER A 271 -8.12 1.16 -9.11
CA SER A 271 -8.42 2.35 -8.31
C SER A 271 -7.47 3.54 -8.56
N HIS A 272 -6.60 3.42 -9.56
CA HIS A 272 -5.62 4.44 -9.93
C HIS A 272 -5.63 4.68 -11.44
N THR A 273 -5.15 5.85 -11.86
CA THR A 273 -5.09 6.25 -13.26
C THR A 273 -3.92 5.61 -13.99
N TRP A 274 -4.10 5.33 -15.27
CA TRP A 274 -3.09 4.81 -16.17
C TRP A 274 -1.82 5.66 -16.20
N ILE A 275 -0.68 4.99 -16.04
CA ILE A 275 0.64 5.52 -16.41
C ILE A 275 1.06 4.85 -17.71
N TYR A 276 1.58 5.62 -18.67
CA TYR A 276 2.02 5.12 -19.97
C TYR A 276 2.87 3.85 -19.83
N ALA A 277 2.44 2.79 -20.53
CA ALA A 277 3.14 1.53 -20.55
C ALA A 277 4.51 1.66 -21.20
N ASN A 278 5.52 1.09 -20.55
CA ASN A 278 6.87 0.94 -21.07
C ASN A 278 7.08 -0.44 -21.72
N LYS A 279 6.17 -1.39 -21.50
CA LYS A 279 6.25 -2.76 -22.00
C LYS A 279 4.94 -3.20 -22.64
N MET A 280 5.05 -4.14 -23.58
CA MET A 280 3.93 -4.83 -24.21
C MET A 280 4.23 -6.32 -24.40
N VAL A 281 3.18 -7.14 -24.38
CA VAL A 281 3.27 -8.59 -24.59
C VAL A 281 2.48 -8.97 -25.83
N CYS A 282 3.08 -9.75 -26.72
CA CYS A 282 2.42 -10.27 -27.91
C CYS A 282 1.36 -11.31 -27.54
N ALA A 283 0.14 -11.16 -28.04
CA ALA A 283 -0.96 -12.08 -27.75
C ALA A 283 -0.81 -13.47 -28.40
N TYR A 284 0.13 -13.63 -29.35
CA TYR A 284 0.31 -14.88 -30.10
C TYR A 284 1.51 -15.70 -29.65
N CYS A 285 2.61 -15.03 -29.27
CA CYS A 285 3.85 -15.71 -28.90
C CYS A 285 4.31 -15.39 -27.48
N GLU A 286 3.51 -14.60 -26.73
CA GLU A 286 3.73 -14.29 -25.31
C GLU A 286 5.07 -13.58 -25.01
N GLY A 287 5.75 -13.08 -26.03
CA GLY A 287 7.00 -12.35 -25.91
C GLY A 287 6.78 -10.96 -25.32
N GLU A 288 7.41 -10.68 -24.18
CA GLU A 288 7.45 -9.35 -23.56
C GLU A 288 8.55 -8.51 -24.24
N GLN A 289 8.13 -7.38 -24.82
CA GLN A 289 9.00 -6.44 -25.53
C GLN A 289 8.75 -5.01 -25.05
N ASP A 290 9.68 -4.12 -25.34
CA ASP A 290 9.51 -2.69 -25.07
C ASP A 290 8.32 -2.12 -25.86
N TYR A 291 7.63 -1.15 -25.27
CA TYR A 291 6.50 -0.48 -25.90
C TYR A 291 6.99 0.37 -27.08
N ARG A 292 6.78 -0.11 -28.30
CA ARG A 292 7.18 0.55 -29.55
C ARG A 292 6.01 1.33 -30.17
N LYS A 293 6.30 2.46 -30.81
CA LYS A 293 5.30 3.26 -31.57
C LYS A 293 4.70 2.51 -32.78
N LEU A 294 5.31 1.39 -33.19
CA LEU A 294 4.87 0.54 -34.30
C LEU A 294 4.56 -0.85 -33.74
N PRO A 295 3.36 -1.06 -33.15
CA PRO A 295 3.02 -2.31 -32.48
C PRO A 295 2.88 -3.49 -33.46
N ASN A 296 2.90 -3.27 -34.77
CA ASN A 296 2.52 -4.31 -35.74
C ASN A 296 3.60 -5.35 -36.04
N ASN A 297 4.81 -5.26 -35.48
CA ASN A 297 5.88 -6.24 -35.70
C ASN A 297 6.42 -6.75 -34.36
N CYS A 298 6.24 -8.04 -34.08
CA CYS A 298 6.78 -8.65 -32.87
C CYS A 298 8.27 -8.99 -33.04
N GLU A 299 9.09 -8.66 -32.05
CA GLU A 299 10.52 -9.01 -32.03
C GLU A 299 10.77 -10.51 -31.86
N PHE A 300 9.82 -11.25 -31.28
CA PHE A 300 9.98 -12.66 -30.93
C PHE A 300 9.43 -13.62 -31.99
N CYS A 301 8.20 -13.40 -32.48
CA CYS A 301 7.62 -14.30 -33.49
C CYS A 301 7.91 -13.88 -34.94
N GLY A 302 8.47 -12.69 -35.17
CA GLY A 302 8.80 -12.18 -36.50
C GLY A 302 7.59 -11.94 -37.42
N ASN A 303 6.37 -12.07 -36.91
CA ASN A 303 5.14 -11.90 -37.68
C ASN A 303 4.63 -10.46 -37.63
N TYR A 304 4.00 -10.05 -38.74
CA TYR A 304 3.22 -8.82 -38.79
C TYR A 304 1.83 -9.05 -38.19
N HIS A 305 1.48 -8.27 -37.18
CA HIS A 305 0.17 -8.25 -36.55
C HIS A 305 -0.61 -7.01 -37.01
N LYS A 306 -1.88 -7.20 -37.37
CA LYS A 306 -2.74 -6.06 -37.69
C LYS A 306 -2.85 -5.14 -36.46
N GLY A 307 -2.72 -3.84 -36.69
CA GLY A 307 -2.84 -2.83 -35.65
C GLY A 307 -4.26 -2.77 -35.07
N VAL A 308 -4.34 -2.30 -33.84
CA VAL A 308 -5.61 -2.06 -33.15
C VAL A 308 -6.42 -1.00 -33.91
N ILE A 309 -7.73 -1.23 -34.04
CA ILE A 309 -8.65 -0.29 -34.67
C ILE A 309 -9.64 0.17 -33.61
N SER A 310 -9.84 1.48 -33.46
CA SER A 310 -10.84 2.00 -32.51
C SER A 310 -12.23 1.53 -32.90
N ARG A 311 -12.98 0.98 -31.94
CA ARG A 311 -14.43 0.88 -32.03
C ARG A 311 -14.95 2.29 -31.75
N ASN A 312 -15.58 2.92 -32.73
CA ASN A 312 -16.18 4.24 -32.54
C ASN A 312 -17.30 4.18 -31.51
#